data_AF-A0A965JS57-F1
#
_entry.id   AF-A0A965JS57-F1
#
_cell.length_a   1.000
_cell.length_b   1.000
_cell.length_c   1.000
_cell.angle_alpha   90.00
_cell.angle_beta   90.00
_cell.angle_gamma   90.00
#
_symmetry.space_group_name_H-M   'P 1'
#
loop_
_entity.id
_entity.type
_entity.pdbx_description
1 polymer ?
#
loop_
_entity_poly.entity_id
_entity_poly.type
_entity_poly.pdbx_seq_one_letter_code
_entity_poly.pdbx_strand_id
1 'polypeptide(L)'
;VKAQDEVKAKLPDADTIVIYMGRSEAITIAQDLLTQGKDAHTPVRIIEAISTIRERSLALTLEQMARGEAQAWFDTDAPALLLVGAVFGNRLENFETLTDSRLYA
;
A
#
# COMPACT_ATOMS: atom_id res chain seq x y z
N VAL A 1 22.67 -31.12 1.91
CA VAL A 1 23.03 -29.68 2.01
C VAL A 1 22.22 -28.94 0.97
N LYS A 2 21.17 -28.21 1.35
CA LYS A 2 20.49 -27.27 0.45
C LYS A 2 20.43 -25.92 1.15
N ALA A 3 20.84 -24.92 0.38
CA ALA A 3 21.27 -23.57 0.72
C ALA A 3 20.59 -22.94 1.94
N GLN A 4 21.44 -22.63 2.92
CA GLN A 4 21.24 -21.52 3.85
C GLN A 4 21.40 -20.21 3.04
N ASP A 5 20.62 -19.20 3.41
CA ASP A 5 20.59 -17.81 2.90
C ASP A 5 19.86 -17.53 1.58
N GLU A 6 18.52 -17.60 1.59
CA GLU A 6 17.71 -16.71 0.74
C GLU A 6 17.87 -15.28 1.26
N VAL A 7 18.75 -14.50 0.62
CA VAL A 7 18.81 -13.05 0.85
C VAL A 7 17.48 -12.47 0.39
N LYS A 8 16.62 -12.12 1.34
CA LYS A 8 15.33 -11.45 1.07
C LYS A 8 15.59 -10.24 0.20
N ALA A 9 15.00 -10.21 -0.99
CA ALA A 9 15.21 -9.15 -1.96
C ALA A 9 14.87 -7.80 -1.32
N LYS A 10 15.81 -6.84 -1.39
CA LYS A 10 15.60 -5.48 -0.89
C LYS A 10 14.41 -4.86 -1.65
N LEU A 11 13.48 -4.26 -0.92
CA LEU A 11 12.37 -3.53 -1.54
C LEU A 11 12.92 -2.27 -2.26
N PRO A 12 12.24 -1.78 -3.31
CA PRO A 12 12.70 -0.62 -4.05
C PRO A 12 12.85 0.62 -3.16
N ASP A 13 13.94 1.34 -3.34
CA ASP A 13 14.11 2.68 -2.78
C ASP A 13 13.52 3.70 -3.78
N ALA A 14 12.27 4.07 -3.53
CA ALA A 14 11.50 4.98 -4.37
C ALA A 14 10.50 5.80 -3.54
N ASP A 15 10.17 6.99 -4.05
CA ASP A 15 9.21 7.91 -3.43
C ASP A 15 7.77 7.35 -3.43
N THR A 16 7.43 6.60 -4.47
CA THR A 16 6.12 5.96 -4.66
C THR A 16 6.33 4.49 -4.98
N ILE A 17 5.70 3.62 -4.19
CA ILE A 17 5.75 2.17 -4.37
C ILE A 17 4.32 1.66 -4.53
N VAL A 18 4.11 0.87 -5.58
CA VAL A 18 2.85 0.16 -5.83
C VAL A 18 3.14 -1.33 -5.81
N ILE A 19 2.51 -2.04 -4.87
CA ILE A 19 2.76 -3.46 -4.64
C ILE A 19 1.52 -4.24 -5.04
N TYR A 20 1.71 -5.11 -6.04
CA TYR A 20 0.73 -6.10 -6.46
C TYR A 20 0.84 -7.34 -5.58
N MET A 21 -0.28 -8.00 -5.31
CA MET A 21 -0.34 -9.27 -4.56
C MET A 21 0.27 -9.21 -3.15
N GLY A 22 0.48 -8.01 -2.59
CA GLY A 22 1.13 -7.83 -1.28
C GLY A 22 0.23 -8.02 -0.07
N ARG A 23 -1.05 -8.37 -0.25
CA ARG A 23 -2.06 -8.45 0.85
C ARG A 23 -1.62 -9.36 1.99
N SER A 24 -1.22 -10.60 1.67
CA SER A 24 -0.80 -11.60 2.67
C SER A 24 0.49 -11.21 3.40
N GLU A 25 1.29 -10.34 2.79
CA GLU A 25 2.59 -9.92 3.30
C GLU A 25 2.60 -8.46 3.76
N ALA A 26 1.44 -7.81 3.85
CA ALA A 26 1.34 -6.36 4.07
C ALA A 26 2.09 -5.90 5.34
N ILE A 27 1.98 -6.68 6.42
CA ILE A 27 2.70 -6.44 7.68
C ILE A 27 4.21 -6.54 7.47
N THR A 28 4.66 -7.64 6.86
CA THR A 28 6.09 -7.91 6.62
C THR A 28 6.71 -6.88 5.69
N ILE A 29 6.03 -6.53 4.60
CA ILE A 29 6.42 -5.48 3.67
C ILE A 29 6.57 -4.14 4.41
N ALA A 30 5.60 -3.77 5.25
CA ALA A 30 5.67 -2.53 6.01
C ALA A 30 6.89 -2.50 6.94
N GLN A 31 7.13 -3.59 7.65
CA GLN A 31 8.28 -3.75 8.54
C GLN A 31 9.62 -3.67 7.80
N ASP A 32 9.70 -4.27 6.60
CA ASP A 32 10.91 -4.19 5.78
C ASP A 32 11.16 -2.77 5.29
N LEU A 33 10.12 -2.05 4.88
CA LEU A 33 10.22 -0.66 4.42
C LEU A 33 10.66 0.27 5.57
N LEU A 34 10.11 0.10 6.77
CA LEU A 34 10.55 0.82 7.98
C LEU A 34 12.01 0.50 8.32
N THR A 35 12.39 -0.78 8.29
CA THR A 35 13.77 -1.22 8.53
C THR A 35 14.75 -0.63 7.53
N GLN A 36 14.31 -0.41 6.28
CA GLN A 36 15.09 0.25 5.22
C GLN A 36 15.13 1.78 5.35
N GLY A 37 14.50 2.36 6.38
CA GLY A 37 14.58 3.79 6.68
C GLY A 37 13.44 4.63 6.10
N LYS A 38 12.36 4.02 5.58
CA LYS A 38 11.16 4.78 5.20
C LYS A 38 10.47 5.35 6.44
N ASP A 39 9.97 6.56 6.32
CA ASP A 39 9.33 7.29 7.41
C ASP A 39 8.06 6.57 7.90
N ALA A 40 7.88 6.47 9.22
CA ALA A 40 6.75 5.79 9.85
C ALA A 40 5.38 6.41 9.53
N HIS A 41 5.37 7.72 9.28
CA HIS A 41 4.19 8.49 8.88
C HIS A 41 3.97 8.50 7.37
N THR A 42 4.81 7.82 6.58
CA THR A 42 4.60 7.68 5.13
C THR A 42 3.18 7.21 4.87
N PRO A 43 2.38 7.95 4.09
CA PRO A 43 1.02 7.55 3.79
C PRO A 43 0.97 6.24 3.01
N VAL A 44 0.01 5.41 3.40
CA VAL A 44 -0.34 4.17 2.70
C VAL A 44 -1.81 4.25 2.28
N ARG A 45 -2.08 3.79 1.06
CA ARG A 45 -3.42 3.54 0.57
C ARG A 45 -3.54 2.09 0.13
N ILE A 46 -4.53 1.41 0.66
CA ILE A 46 -4.91 0.08 0.19
C ILE A 46 -6.20 0.24 -0.60
N ILE A 47 -6.26 -0.32 -1.80
CA ILE A 47 -7.47 -0.30 -2.63
C ILE A 47 -7.76 -1.71 -3.11
N GLU A 48 -8.99 -2.15 -2.90
CA GLU A 48 -9.49 -3.46 -3.31
C GLU A 48 -10.44 -3.32 -4.49
N ALA A 49 -10.48 -4.36 -5.34
CA ALA A 49 -11.41 -4.46 -6.47
C ALA A 49 -11.46 -3.19 -7.34
N ILE A 50 -10.26 -2.63 -7.60
CA ILE A 50 -10.05 -1.35 -8.31
C ILE A 50 -10.79 -1.34 -9.65
N SER A 51 -11.44 -0.22 -9.96
CA SER A 51 -12.22 0.03 -11.17
C SER A 51 -13.47 -0.84 -11.32
N THR A 52 -13.96 -1.43 -10.22
CA THR A 52 -15.25 -2.15 -10.17
C THR A 52 -16.23 -1.47 -9.22
N ILE A 53 -17.50 -1.86 -9.29
CA ILE A 53 -18.54 -1.35 -8.37
C ILE A 53 -18.29 -1.72 -6.89
N ARG A 54 -17.38 -2.65 -6.62
CA ARG A 54 -17.00 -3.09 -5.27
C ARG A 54 -15.74 -2.39 -4.76
N GLU A 55 -15.22 -1.41 -5.51
CA GLU A 55 -14.01 -0.70 -5.11
C GLU A 55 -14.20 -0.07 -3.73
N ARG A 56 -13.24 -0.33 -2.85
CA ARG A 56 -13.16 0.31 -1.54
C ARG A 56 -11.70 0.54 -1.18
N SER A 57 -11.48 1.49 -0.28
CA SER A 57 -10.12 1.92 0.06
C SER A 57 -9.93 2.24 1.53
N LEU A 58 -8.72 1.99 2.01
CA LEU A 58 -8.27 2.27 3.36
C LEU A 58 -7.06 3.21 3.33
N ALA A 59 -7.16 4.34 4.03
CA ALA A 59 -6.01 5.19 4.38
C ALA A 59 -5.43 4.74 5.71
N LEU A 60 -4.12 4.70 5.79
CA LEU A 60 -3.37 4.49 7.02
C LEU A 60 -1.93 4.99 6.82
N THR A 61 -1.10 4.96 7.87
CA THR A 61 0.34 5.17 7.75
C THR A 61 1.08 3.84 7.58
N LEU A 62 2.35 3.93 7.18
CA LEU A 62 3.24 2.77 7.10
C LEU A 62 3.39 2.06 8.45
N GLU A 63 3.46 2.81 9.54
CA GLU A 63 3.49 2.26 10.90
C GLU A 63 2.21 1.48 11.24
N GLN A 64 1.03 2.03 10.93
CA GLN A 64 -0.24 1.36 11.17
C GLN A 64 -0.35 0.07 10.35
N MET A 65 0.15 0.07 9.11
CA MET A 65 0.23 -1.14 8.29
C MET A 65 1.15 -2.19 8.94
N ALA A 66 2.30 -1.78 9.46
CA ALA A 66 3.25 -2.66 10.16
C ALA A 66 2.70 -3.25 11.47
N ARG A 67 1.76 -2.56 12.12
CA ARG A 67 1.03 -3.05 13.31
C ARG A 67 -0.12 -3.98 12.97
N GLY A 68 -0.43 -4.18 11.69
CA GLY A 68 -1.52 -5.04 11.23
C GLY A 68 -2.90 -4.41 11.33
N GLU A 69 -3.00 -3.09 11.44
CA GLU A 69 -4.30 -2.39 11.58
C GLU A 69 -5.19 -2.57 10.34
N ALA A 70 -4.61 -2.88 9.17
CA ALA A 70 -5.36 -3.20 7.94
C ALA A 70 -5.90 -4.64 7.89
N GLN A 71 -5.44 -5.55 8.76
CA GLN A 71 -5.68 -6.99 8.61
C GLN A 71 -7.17 -7.36 8.63
N ALA A 72 -7.91 -6.76 9.57
CA ALA A 72 -9.36 -6.99 9.70
C ALA A 72 -10.17 -6.23 8.63
N TRP A 73 -9.57 -5.25 7.96
CA TRP A 73 -10.24 -4.51 6.90
C TRP A 73 -10.26 -5.31 5.61
N PHE A 74 -9.19 -6.05 5.26
CA PHE A 74 -9.10 -6.80 4.00
C PHE A 74 -10.26 -7.79 3.77
N ASP A 75 -10.71 -7.87 2.53
CA ASP A 75 -11.57 -8.94 2.03
C ASP A 75 -10.69 -10.04 1.43
N THR A 76 -10.90 -11.29 1.84
CA THR A 76 -10.10 -12.43 1.34
C THR A 76 -10.34 -12.74 -0.13
N ASP A 77 -11.50 -12.35 -0.65
CA ASP A 77 -11.95 -12.67 -2.00
C ASP A 77 -11.68 -11.54 -3.00
N ALA A 78 -11.15 -10.40 -2.54
CA ALA A 78 -10.86 -9.24 -3.38
C ALA A 78 -9.35 -9.07 -3.65
N PRO A 79 -8.95 -8.79 -4.90
CA PRO A 79 -7.57 -8.39 -5.20
C PRO A 79 -7.32 -6.99 -4.63
N ALA A 80 -6.11 -6.76 -4.11
CA ALA A 80 -5.71 -5.50 -3.49
C ALA A 80 -4.36 -5.00 -4.03
N LEU A 81 -4.22 -3.68 -4.10
CA LEU A 81 -2.93 -3.00 -4.23
C LEU A 81 -2.57 -2.30 -2.93
N LEU A 82 -1.29 -2.39 -2.55
CA LEU A 82 -0.70 -1.55 -1.50
C LEU A 82 0.04 -0.40 -2.17
N LEU A 83 -0.35 0.82 -1.86
CA LEU A 83 0.20 2.04 -2.43
C LEU A 83 0.91 2.81 -1.31
N VAL A 84 2.22 2.98 -1.38
CA VAL A 84 3.04 3.59 -0.32
C VAL A 84 3.74 4.82 -0.86
N GLY A 85 3.60 5.98 -0.20
CA GLY A 85 4.25 7.22 -0.61
C GLY A 85 3.44 8.47 -0.26
N ALA A 86 4.12 9.62 -0.21
CA ALA A 86 3.53 10.91 0.15
C ALA A 86 2.31 11.29 -0.71
N VAL A 87 2.32 10.88 -1.98
CA VAL A 87 1.23 11.11 -2.95
C VAL A 87 -0.14 10.55 -2.49
N PHE A 88 -0.16 9.63 -1.53
CA PHE A 88 -1.39 8.99 -1.05
C PHE A 88 -1.99 9.63 0.22
N GLY A 89 -1.32 10.61 0.83
CA GLY A 89 -1.75 11.30 2.04
C GLY A 89 -2.88 12.30 1.83
N ASN A 90 -2.87 13.05 0.72
CA ASN A 90 -3.72 14.24 0.53
C ASN A 90 -5.00 13.95 -0.27
N ARG A 91 -5.60 12.76 -0.14
CA ARG A 91 -6.75 12.38 -0.99
C ARG A 91 -7.94 13.34 -0.85
N LEU A 92 -8.22 13.87 0.34
CA LEU A 92 -9.34 14.81 0.54
C LEU A 92 -9.07 16.20 -0.07
N GLU A 93 -7.81 16.62 -0.15
CA GLU A 93 -7.43 17.89 -0.79
C GLU A 93 -7.39 17.76 -2.33
N ASN A 94 -7.06 16.57 -2.84
CA ASN A 94 -6.90 16.32 -4.28
C ASN A 94 -8.15 15.69 -4.94
N PHE A 95 -9.23 15.43 -4.19
CA PHE A 95 -10.43 14.79 -4.73
C PHE A 95 -11.06 15.63 -5.84
N GLU A 96 -11.25 16.93 -5.60
CA GLU A 96 -11.76 17.90 -6.58
C GLU A 96 -10.92 17.90 -7.86
N THR A 97 -9.59 17.95 -7.73
CA THR A 97 -8.64 17.92 -8.84
C THR A 97 -8.71 16.63 -9.68
N LEU A 98 -8.98 15.49 -9.05
CA LEU A 98 -9.12 14.19 -9.71
C LEU A 98 -10.49 14.01 -10.39
N THR A 99 -11.54 14.65 -9.87
CA THR A 99 -12.86 14.68 -10.52
C THR A 99 -12.94 15.68 -11.67
N ASP A 100 -12.18 16.78 -11.62
CA ASP A 100 -12.15 17.82 -12.69
C ASP A 100 -11.19 17.50 -13.83
N SER A 101 -10.21 16.62 -13.61
CA SER A 101 -9.35 16.16 -14.69
C SER A 101 -10.15 15.21 -15.59
N ARG A 102 -10.48 15.71 -16.79
CA ARG A 102 -11.24 15.11 -17.91
C ARG A 102 -10.73 13.73 -18.40
N LEU A 103 -10.58 12.76 -17.50
CA LEU A 103 -10.26 11.36 -17.79
C LEU A 103 -11.50 10.45 -17.67
N TYR A 104 -12.67 11.04 -17.42
CA TYR A 104 -13.97 10.39 -17.53
C TYR A 104 -14.83 11.06 -18.61
N ALA A 105 -14.32 11.12 -19.84
CA ALA A 105 -15.11 11.40 -21.04
C ALA A 105 -15.27 10.10 -21.83
#